data_AF-V2WZG2-F1
#
_entry.id   AF-V2WZG2-F1
#
_cell.length_a   1.000
_cell.length_b   1.000
_cell.length_c   1.000
_cell.angle_alpha   90.00
_cell.angle_beta   90.00
_cell.angle_gamma   90.00
#
_symmetry.space_group_name_H-M   'P 1'
#
loop_
_entity.id
_entity.type
_entity.pdbx_description
1 polymer ?
#
loop_
_entity_poly.entity_id
_entity_poly.type
_entity_poly.pdbx_seq_one_letter_code
_entity_poly.pdbx_strand_id
1 'polypeptide(L)'
;MPSMSLFFASFTFLLVAHHLLTPVYPSPKQNSWIITTAASLLMTLFALPFLYDFILSGPIAVRPLPMLALAANRFFQAYLLADLAAGVLHYRDQVNLLTGWVHHIVYVGIVEYAVRMGWGNVFCLCAFMELPTFILGLSILAPRTRSNILFAATFFLTRIVFHIVLGIRYSLQPTREAVTGGSFAVAYILGAVFPLHVNWFYGCLKGFVRRARKARELALKEGRGVKKPRIIVSRPALRRRLRSLDERRQAALAQLYLLRGGSMQRIGEYRQRVGEYRQRMRDYRRAVVGRLNDRPTREALFEWVGLGSGETRTRTPATAY
;
A
#
# COMPACT_ATOMS: atom_id res chain seq x y z
N MET A 1 33.27 -13.97 3.38
CA MET A 1 33.90 -12.74 2.85
C MET A 1 33.24 -12.12 1.61
N PRO A 2 32.60 -12.82 0.64
CA PRO A 2 32.09 -12.16 -0.57
C PRO A 2 30.93 -11.18 -0.36
N SER A 3 30.18 -11.31 0.74
CA SER A 3 28.99 -10.46 0.99
C SER A 3 29.33 -8.99 1.25
N MET A 4 30.38 -8.70 2.02
CA MET A 4 30.77 -7.33 2.35
C MET A 4 31.40 -6.63 1.15
N SER A 5 32.21 -7.34 0.37
CA SER A 5 32.78 -6.81 -0.88
C SER A 5 31.69 -6.39 -1.87
N LEU A 6 30.64 -7.21 -2.04
CA LEU A 6 29.49 -6.86 -2.90
C LEU A 6 28.74 -5.63 -2.39
N PHE A 7 28.55 -5.51 -1.07
CA PHE A 7 27.92 -4.34 -0.45
C PHE A 7 28.74 -3.06 -0.72
N PHE A 8 30.03 -3.05 -0.40
CA PHE A 8 30.89 -1.87 -0.60
C PHE A 8 31.03 -1.50 -2.07
N ALA A 9 31.22 -2.49 -2.95
CA ALA A 9 31.28 -2.24 -4.39
C ALA A 9 29.99 -1.60 -4.91
N SER A 10 28.82 -2.10 -4.50
CA SER A 10 27.53 -1.53 -4.88
C SER A 10 27.33 -0.12 -4.32
N PHE A 11 27.73 0.12 -3.07
CA PHE A 11 27.62 1.42 -2.42
C PHE A 11 28.47 2.48 -3.13
N THR A 12 29.74 2.18 -3.36
CA THR A 12 30.66 3.05 -4.10
C THR A 12 30.17 3.29 -5.52
N PHE A 13 29.73 2.24 -6.22
CA PHE A 13 29.18 2.35 -7.57
C PHE A 13 27.98 3.32 -7.62
N LEU A 14 27.03 3.20 -6.69
CA LEU A 14 25.84 4.06 -6.65
C LEU A 14 26.17 5.52 -6.36
N LEU A 15 27.11 5.80 -5.45
CA LEU A 15 27.54 7.17 -5.17
C LEU A 15 28.30 7.79 -6.34
N VAL A 16 29.21 7.03 -6.96
CA VAL A 16 29.93 7.49 -8.17
C VAL A 16 28.93 7.76 -9.29
N ALA A 17 27.99 6.84 -9.55
CA ALA A 17 26.95 7.03 -10.56
C ALA A 17 26.09 8.27 -10.26
N HIS A 18 25.73 8.51 -9.01
CA HIS A 18 25.03 9.73 -8.60
C HIS A 18 25.84 10.98 -8.96
N HIS A 19 27.10 11.07 -8.54
CA HIS A 19 27.94 12.24 -8.81
C HIS A 19 28.15 12.50 -10.31
N LEU A 20 28.29 11.44 -11.12
CA LEU A 20 28.44 11.57 -12.57
C LEU A 20 27.15 12.03 -13.26
N LEU A 21 25.98 11.68 -12.72
CA LEU A 21 24.67 12.02 -13.29
C LEU A 21 24.09 13.33 -12.75
N THR A 22 24.54 13.82 -11.59
CA THR A 22 24.09 15.09 -11.01
C THR A 22 24.14 16.28 -11.99
N PRO A 23 25.20 16.47 -12.80
CA PRO A 23 25.26 17.56 -13.78
C PRO A 23 24.15 17.50 -14.84
N VAL A 24 23.63 16.31 -15.15
CA VAL A 24 22.55 16.09 -16.13
C VAL A 24 21.17 16.45 -15.53
N TYR A 25 21.04 16.38 -14.20
CA TYR A 25 19.78 16.51 -13.49
C TYR A 25 19.83 17.63 -12.43
N PRO A 26 19.93 18.92 -12.84
CA PRO A 26 20.31 20.01 -11.95
C PRO A 26 19.28 20.33 -10.85
N SER A 27 18.01 19.93 -11.01
CA SER A 27 17.03 20.22 -9.96
C SER A 27 17.25 19.33 -8.73
N PRO A 28 17.18 19.87 -7.49
CA PRO A 28 17.32 19.07 -6.27
C PRO A 28 16.39 17.86 -6.23
N LYS A 29 15.18 18.04 -6.78
CA LYS A 29 14.19 16.97 -6.91
C LYS A 29 14.59 15.89 -7.91
N GLN A 30 15.24 16.21 -9.03
CA GLN A 30 15.71 15.14 -9.93
C GLN A 30 16.92 14.44 -9.33
N ASN A 31 17.85 15.18 -8.74
CA ASN A 31 19.02 14.63 -8.03
C ASN A 31 18.61 13.58 -6.99
N SER A 32 17.61 13.88 -6.16
CA SER A 32 17.12 12.95 -5.14
C SER A 32 16.46 11.67 -5.69
N TRP A 33 16.30 11.55 -7.00
CA TRP A 33 15.67 10.39 -7.65
C TRP A 33 16.64 9.59 -8.53
N ILE A 34 17.89 10.02 -8.71
CA ILE A 34 18.87 9.32 -9.55
C ILE A 34 19.12 7.89 -9.01
N ILE A 35 19.60 7.80 -7.77
CA ILE A 35 19.94 6.53 -7.12
C ILE A 35 18.70 5.64 -7.03
N THR A 36 17.60 6.18 -6.52
CA THR A 36 16.33 5.46 -6.33
C THR A 36 15.77 4.90 -7.64
N THR A 37 15.85 5.64 -8.75
CA THR A 37 15.37 5.15 -10.05
C THR A 37 16.24 4.00 -10.57
N ALA A 38 17.56 4.11 -10.46
CA ALA A 38 18.48 3.04 -10.88
C ALA A 38 18.32 1.78 -10.02
N ALA A 39 18.25 1.95 -8.70
CA ALA A 39 18.10 0.84 -7.77
C ALA A 39 16.76 0.11 -7.95
N SER A 40 15.65 0.84 -8.07
CA SER A 40 14.32 0.23 -8.29
C SER A 40 14.22 -0.53 -9.63
N LEU A 41 14.88 -0.05 -10.69
CA LEU A 41 15.00 -0.80 -11.94
C LEU A 41 15.75 -2.11 -11.73
N LEU A 42 16.95 -2.07 -11.16
CA LEU A 42 17.78 -3.25 -10.95
C LEU A 42 17.10 -4.27 -10.02
N MET A 43 16.46 -3.82 -8.95
CA MET A 43 15.70 -4.70 -8.06
C MET A 43 14.49 -5.35 -8.75
N THR A 44 13.80 -4.61 -9.60
CA THR A 44 12.71 -5.17 -10.41
C THR A 44 13.23 -6.28 -11.32
N LEU A 45 14.40 -6.07 -11.96
CA LEU A 45 15.03 -7.06 -12.84
C LEU A 45 15.53 -8.29 -12.05
N PHE A 46 16.19 -8.08 -10.91
CA PHE A 46 16.63 -9.17 -10.03
C PHE A 46 15.48 -10.01 -9.49
N ALA A 47 14.29 -9.43 -9.35
CA ALA A 47 13.11 -10.15 -8.89
C ALA A 47 12.51 -11.09 -9.96
N LEU A 48 12.79 -10.87 -11.25
CA LEU A 48 12.12 -11.60 -12.34
C LEU A 48 12.29 -13.13 -12.28
N PRO A 49 13.48 -13.70 -12.03
CA PRO A 49 13.63 -15.15 -11.91
C PRO A 49 12.78 -15.74 -10.77
N PHE A 50 12.73 -15.05 -9.63
CA PHE A 50 11.95 -15.47 -8.46
C PHE A 50 10.44 -15.35 -8.71
N LEU A 51 10.02 -14.28 -9.40
CA LEU A 51 8.63 -14.07 -9.79
C LEU A 51 8.17 -15.13 -10.79
N TYR A 52 9.03 -15.46 -11.76
CA TYR A 52 8.77 -16.52 -12.74
C TYR A 52 8.52 -17.86 -12.05
N ASP A 53 9.41 -18.25 -11.13
CA ASP A 53 9.24 -19.48 -10.34
C ASP A 53 7.97 -19.44 -9.49
N PHE A 54 7.69 -18.30 -8.85
CA PHE A 54 6.47 -18.13 -8.05
C PHE A 54 5.19 -18.31 -8.88
N ILE A 55 5.15 -17.79 -10.10
CA ILE A 55 3.97 -17.89 -10.98
C ILE A 55 3.77 -19.33 -11.48
N LEU A 56 4.84 -20.01 -11.87
CA LEU A 56 4.74 -21.35 -12.45
C LEU A 56 4.57 -22.45 -11.41
N SER A 57 5.30 -22.35 -10.30
CA SER A 57 5.42 -23.44 -9.34
C SER A 57 4.75 -23.11 -7.99
N GLY A 58 4.26 -21.89 -7.84
CA GLY A 58 3.65 -21.42 -6.60
C GLY A 58 4.68 -21.03 -5.53
N PRO A 59 4.20 -20.59 -4.34
CA PRO A 59 5.05 -19.99 -3.31
C PRO A 59 6.06 -20.95 -2.66
N ILE A 60 5.77 -22.26 -2.67
CA ILE A 60 6.63 -23.29 -2.05
C ILE A 60 7.90 -23.55 -2.89
N ALA A 61 7.88 -23.17 -4.17
CA ALA A 61 8.89 -23.58 -5.14
C ALA A 61 9.75 -22.42 -5.67
N VAL A 62 9.77 -21.29 -4.99
CA VAL A 62 10.67 -20.17 -5.35
C VAL A 62 12.12 -20.63 -5.18
N ARG A 63 12.85 -20.81 -6.28
CA ARG A 63 14.22 -21.33 -6.20
C ARG A 63 15.10 -20.38 -5.40
N PRO A 64 15.99 -20.90 -4.54
CA PRO A 64 16.77 -20.05 -3.64
C PRO A 64 17.83 -19.19 -4.35
N LEU A 65 18.28 -19.56 -5.56
CA LEU A 65 19.29 -18.87 -6.39
C LEU A 65 20.30 -18.07 -5.53
N PRO A 66 21.08 -18.74 -4.65
CA PRO A 66 21.67 -18.11 -3.46
C PRO A 66 22.64 -16.97 -3.79
N MET A 67 23.41 -17.09 -4.88
CA MET A 67 24.33 -16.04 -5.31
C MET A 67 23.60 -14.79 -5.81
N LEU A 68 22.55 -14.96 -6.61
CA LEU A 68 21.72 -13.85 -7.10
C LEU A 68 20.95 -13.21 -5.94
N ALA A 69 20.38 -14.02 -5.05
CA ALA A 69 19.68 -13.54 -3.87
C ALA A 69 20.61 -12.73 -2.97
N LEU A 70 21.80 -13.25 -2.65
CA LEU A 70 22.79 -12.53 -1.85
C LEU A 70 23.21 -11.22 -2.53
N ALA A 71 23.53 -11.24 -3.83
CA ALA A 71 23.93 -10.05 -4.57
C ALA A 71 22.84 -8.97 -4.57
N ALA A 72 21.59 -9.33 -4.89
CA ALA A 72 20.47 -8.41 -4.91
C ALA A 72 20.16 -7.82 -3.52
N ASN A 73 20.21 -8.63 -2.44
CA ASN A 73 19.99 -8.15 -1.08
C ASN A 73 21.10 -7.18 -0.62
N ARG A 74 22.38 -7.50 -0.92
CA ARG A 74 23.51 -6.61 -0.59
C ARG A 74 23.51 -5.33 -1.41
N PHE A 75 23.14 -5.42 -2.69
CA PHE A 75 22.90 -4.25 -3.55
C PHE A 75 21.79 -3.36 -2.98
N PHE A 76 20.67 -3.95 -2.54
CA PHE A 76 19.56 -3.17 -1.97
C PHE A 76 19.96 -2.47 -0.67
N GLN A 77 20.68 -3.14 0.24
CA GLN A 77 21.20 -2.50 1.46
C GLN A 77 22.16 -1.34 1.13
N ALA A 78 23.05 -1.55 0.15
CA ALA A 78 23.97 -0.52 -0.32
C ALA A 78 23.22 0.69 -0.90
N TYR A 79 22.15 0.44 -1.67
CA TYR A 79 21.24 1.48 -2.14
C TYR A 79 20.63 2.30 -1.00
N LEU A 80 20.03 1.64 0.00
CA LEU A 80 19.37 2.34 1.11
C LEU A 80 20.33 3.27 1.83
N LEU A 81 21.56 2.80 2.09
CA LEU A 81 22.59 3.59 2.77
C LEU A 81 23.19 4.67 1.86
N ALA A 82 23.38 4.39 0.56
CA ALA A 82 23.87 5.38 -0.40
C ALA A 82 22.87 6.53 -0.58
N ASP A 83 21.57 6.24 -0.66
CA ASP A 83 20.53 7.27 -0.76
C ASP A 83 20.42 8.10 0.53
N LEU A 84 20.59 7.49 1.71
CA LEU A 84 20.67 8.23 2.97
C LEU A 84 21.91 9.14 3.01
N ALA A 85 23.08 8.64 2.60
CA ALA A 85 24.32 9.42 2.56
C ALA A 85 24.21 10.61 1.59
N ALA A 86 23.78 10.35 0.34
CA ALA A 86 23.53 11.40 -0.64
C ALA A 86 22.43 12.36 -0.18
N GLY A 87 21.40 11.85 0.50
CA GLY A 87 20.36 12.64 1.14
C GLY A 87 20.88 13.59 2.20
N VAL A 88 21.80 13.17 3.08
CA VAL A 88 22.42 14.07 4.06
C VAL A 88 23.25 15.16 3.37
N LEU A 89 24.00 14.79 2.34
CA LEU A 89 25.03 15.65 1.73
C LEU A 89 24.48 16.62 0.67
N HIS A 90 23.46 16.22 -0.10
CA HIS A 90 23.08 16.93 -1.33
C HIS A 90 21.62 17.36 -1.38
N TYR A 91 20.69 16.63 -0.77
CA TYR A 91 19.25 16.89 -0.94
C TYR A 91 18.42 16.59 0.31
N ARG A 92 18.90 17.02 1.49
CA ARG A 92 18.29 16.72 2.79
C ARG A 92 16.80 17.05 2.84
N ASP A 93 16.41 18.19 2.27
CA ASP A 93 15.02 18.67 2.26
C ASP A 93 14.09 17.85 1.35
N GLN A 94 14.64 17.00 0.47
CA GLN A 94 13.85 16.13 -0.42
C GLN A 94 13.55 14.77 0.23
N VAL A 95 14.25 14.40 1.29
CA VAL A 95 14.07 13.11 1.98
C VAL A 95 13.04 13.27 3.10
N ASN A 96 11.83 12.77 2.87
CA ASN A 96 10.77 12.79 3.88
C ASN A 96 11.13 11.91 5.10
N LEU A 97 10.80 12.36 6.31
CA LEU A 97 11.08 11.64 7.56
C LEU A 97 10.56 10.19 7.56
N LEU A 98 9.27 10.01 7.28
CA LEU A 98 8.64 8.70 7.39
C LEU A 98 8.96 7.84 6.16
N THR A 99 8.82 8.41 4.97
CA THR A 99 8.91 7.63 3.72
C THR A 99 10.31 7.50 3.14
N GLY A 100 11.27 8.29 3.65
CA GLY A 100 12.69 8.23 3.30
C GLY A 100 13.52 7.70 4.46
N TRP A 101 13.77 8.55 5.48
CA TRP A 101 14.69 8.22 6.58
C TRP A 101 14.31 6.95 7.35
N VAL A 102 13.13 6.94 7.97
CA VAL A 102 12.67 5.81 8.78
C VAL A 102 12.48 4.57 7.92
N HIS A 103 11.87 4.71 6.74
CA HIS A 103 11.67 3.62 5.80
C HIS A 103 13.00 2.94 5.44
N HIS A 104 14.03 3.71 5.07
CA HIS A 104 15.31 3.14 4.65
C HIS A 104 16.02 2.44 5.80
N ILE A 105 16.07 3.04 6.99
CA ILE A 105 16.71 2.42 8.17
C ILE A 105 16.03 1.10 8.53
N VAL A 106 14.70 1.09 8.56
CA VAL A 106 13.92 -0.13 8.85
C VAL A 106 14.19 -1.21 7.81
N TYR A 107 14.23 -0.85 6.52
CA TYR A 107 14.50 -1.81 5.46
C TYR A 107 15.93 -2.36 5.47
N VAL A 108 16.94 -1.59 5.89
CA VAL A 108 18.30 -2.12 6.11
C VAL A 108 18.24 -3.28 7.11
N GLY A 109 17.50 -3.10 8.20
CA GLY A 109 17.28 -4.14 9.22
C GLY A 109 16.49 -5.35 8.71
N ILE A 110 15.38 -5.12 7.99
CA ILE A 110 14.57 -6.19 7.40
C ILE A 110 15.41 -7.05 6.44
N VAL A 111 16.21 -6.42 5.57
CA VAL A 111 17.05 -7.14 4.60
C VAL A 111 18.16 -7.90 5.31
N GLU A 112 18.81 -7.29 6.30
CA GLU A 112 19.84 -7.98 7.09
C GLU A 112 19.27 -9.21 7.80
N TYR A 113 18.09 -9.07 8.40
CA TYR A 113 17.39 -10.16 9.03
C TYR A 113 17.03 -11.27 8.02
N ALA A 114 16.49 -10.92 6.86
CA ALA A 114 16.17 -11.89 5.81
C ALA A 114 17.42 -12.65 5.32
N VAL A 115 18.57 -11.96 5.15
CA VAL A 115 19.83 -12.62 4.76
C VAL A 115 20.33 -13.57 5.84
N ARG A 116 20.29 -13.17 7.12
CA ARG A 116 20.73 -14.04 8.24
C ARG A 116 19.85 -15.28 8.42
N MET A 117 18.56 -15.16 8.13
CA MET A 117 17.62 -16.28 8.19
C MET A 117 17.60 -17.15 6.92
N GLY A 118 18.40 -16.81 5.89
CA GLY A 118 18.41 -17.54 4.62
C GLY A 118 17.19 -17.28 3.73
N TRP A 119 16.43 -16.20 3.99
CA TRP A 119 15.21 -15.83 3.24
C TRP A 119 15.47 -14.78 2.16
N GLY A 120 16.72 -14.64 1.69
CA GLY A 120 17.09 -13.64 0.69
C GLY A 120 16.30 -13.77 -0.63
N ASN A 121 15.94 -15.00 -1.02
CA ASN A 121 15.08 -15.27 -2.18
C ASN A 121 13.66 -14.73 -2.00
N VAL A 122 13.09 -14.82 -0.79
CA VAL A 122 11.77 -14.25 -0.47
C VAL A 122 11.82 -12.73 -0.56
N PHE A 123 12.90 -12.11 -0.06
CA PHE A 123 13.10 -10.68 -0.21
C PHE A 123 13.22 -10.26 -1.68
N CYS A 124 13.98 -11.01 -2.50
CA CYS A 124 14.09 -10.75 -3.93
C CYS A 124 12.76 -10.86 -4.66
N LEU A 125 11.92 -11.84 -4.33
CA LEU A 125 10.56 -11.93 -4.87
C LEU A 125 9.74 -10.67 -4.51
N CYS A 126 9.83 -10.23 -3.25
CA CYS A 126 9.17 -9.01 -2.79
C CYS A 126 9.69 -7.75 -3.50
N ALA A 127 10.94 -7.75 -3.95
CA ALA A 127 11.55 -6.61 -4.64
C ALA A 127 10.89 -6.26 -5.98
N PHE A 128 10.06 -7.15 -6.54
CA PHE A 128 9.21 -6.81 -7.69
C PHE A 128 8.23 -5.66 -7.39
N MET A 129 7.94 -5.40 -6.11
CA MET A 129 7.16 -4.25 -5.65
C MET A 129 7.84 -2.88 -5.89
N GLU A 130 9.11 -2.86 -6.32
CA GLU A 130 9.83 -1.65 -6.69
C GLU A 130 9.50 -1.14 -8.10
N LEU A 131 8.83 -1.94 -8.94
CA LEU A 131 8.39 -1.52 -10.29
C LEU A 131 7.64 -0.16 -10.32
N PRO A 132 6.63 0.10 -9.48
CA PRO A 132 6.01 1.43 -9.42
C PRO A 132 6.96 2.54 -8.99
N THR A 133 7.95 2.26 -8.14
CA THR A 133 9.00 3.24 -7.75
C THR A 133 9.84 3.61 -8.96
N PHE A 134 10.25 2.63 -9.76
CA PHE A 134 10.99 2.86 -10.99
C PHE A 134 10.20 3.75 -11.96
N ILE A 135 8.92 3.43 -12.19
CA ILE A 135 8.06 4.22 -13.07
C ILE A 135 7.90 5.67 -12.56
N LEU A 136 7.77 5.85 -11.24
CA LEU A 136 7.70 7.17 -10.63
C LEU A 136 9.00 7.94 -10.80
N GLY A 137 10.14 7.32 -10.50
CA GLY A 137 11.46 7.92 -10.64
C GLY A 137 11.79 8.30 -12.07
N LEU A 138 11.50 7.41 -13.03
CA LEU A 138 11.64 7.69 -14.45
C LEU A 138 10.79 8.89 -14.89
N SER A 139 9.57 9.03 -14.36
CA SER A 139 8.71 10.19 -14.64
C SER A 139 9.21 11.52 -14.05
N ILE A 140 10.11 11.46 -13.06
CA ILE A 140 10.76 12.63 -12.45
C ILE A 140 12.02 12.99 -13.23
N LEU A 141 12.87 12.00 -13.53
CA LEU A 141 14.11 12.20 -14.29
C LEU A 141 13.83 12.57 -15.75
N ALA A 142 12.86 11.91 -16.38
CA ALA A 142 12.43 12.14 -17.76
C ALA A 142 10.93 12.46 -17.82
N PRO A 143 10.50 13.71 -17.58
CA PRO A 143 9.09 14.09 -17.48
C PRO A 143 8.22 13.72 -18.70
N ARG A 144 8.84 13.57 -19.89
CA ARG A 144 8.16 13.11 -21.12
C ARG A 144 7.59 11.70 -21.00
N THR A 145 8.15 10.86 -20.13
CA THR A 145 7.71 9.47 -19.90
C THR A 145 6.55 9.36 -18.90
N ARG A 146 6.09 10.49 -18.35
CA ARG A 146 5.13 10.49 -17.24
C ARG A 146 3.79 9.89 -17.63
N SER A 147 3.44 8.76 -17.02
CA SER A 147 2.10 8.17 -17.07
C SER A 147 1.55 7.92 -15.67
N ASN A 148 0.56 8.74 -15.28
CA ASN A 148 -0.11 8.59 -14.00
C ASN A 148 -0.89 7.26 -13.91
N ILE A 149 -1.48 6.81 -15.02
CA ILE A 149 -2.27 5.57 -15.07
C ILE A 149 -1.33 4.36 -14.92
N LEU A 150 -0.21 4.35 -15.63
CA LEU A 150 0.77 3.26 -15.55
C LEU A 150 1.33 3.14 -14.12
N PHE A 151 1.71 4.26 -13.50
CA PHE A 151 2.15 4.28 -12.11
C PHE A 151 1.09 3.72 -11.16
N ALA A 152 -0.16 4.19 -11.25
CA ALA A 152 -1.20 3.74 -10.32
C ALA A 152 -1.59 2.27 -10.54
N ALA A 153 -1.66 1.81 -11.79
CA ALA A 153 -1.96 0.42 -12.12
C ALA A 153 -0.85 -0.51 -11.59
N THR A 154 0.42 -0.18 -11.85
CA THR A 154 1.56 -0.98 -11.37
C THR A 154 1.67 -0.94 -9.85
N PHE A 155 1.41 0.20 -9.21
CA PHE A 155 1.36 0.30 -7.75
C PHE A 155 0.26 -0.60 -7.17
N PHE A 156 -0.96 -0.52 -7.71
CA PHE A 156 -2.07 -1.35 -7.24
C PHE A 156 -1.77 -2.85 -7.41
N LEU A 157 -1.32 -3.26 -8.60
CA LEU A 157 -1.05 -4.67 -8.89
C LEU A 157 0.09 -5.23 -8.03
N THR A 158 1.18 -4.49 -7.87
CA THR A 158 2.38 -5.01 -7.18
C THR A 158 2.36 -4.73 -5.67
N ARG A 159 2.09 -3.49 -5.23
CA ARG A 159 2.17 -3.10 -3.82
C ARG A 159 0.89 -3.36 -3.03
N ILE A 160 -0.24 -3.58 -3.69
CA ILE A 160 -1.51 -3.94 -3.03
C ILE A 160 -1.84 -5.41 -3.27
N VAL A 161 -2.17 -5.79 -4.51
CA VAL A 161 -2.67 -7.13 -4.81
C VAL A 161 -1.60 -8.19 -4.56
N PHE A 162 -0.43 -8.06 -5.20
CA PHE A 162 0.65 -9.03 -5.04
C PHE A 162 1.16 -9.09 -3.59
N HIS A 163 1.26 -7.95 -2.90
CA HIS A 163 1.59 -7.91 -1.46
C HIS A 163 0.60 -8.72 -0.60
N ILE A 164 -0.71 -8.54 -0.78
CA ILE A 164 -1.73 -9.32 -0.06
C ILE A 164 -1.57 -10.82 -0.36
N VAL A 165 -1.35 -11.17 -1.64
CA VAL A 165 -1.14 -12.56 -2.04
C VAL A 165 0.06 -13.15 -1.31
N LEU A 166 1.21 -12.46 -1.29
CA LEU A 166 2.39 -12.92 -0.54
C LEU A 166 2.10 -13.06 0.96
N GLY A 167 1.46 -12.06 1.58
CA GLY A 167 1.11 -12.09 2.99
C GLY A 167 0.23 -13.29 3.36
N ILE A 168 -0.79 -13.58 2.55
CA ILE A 168 -1.64 -14.77 2.75
C ILE A 168 -0.81 -16.04 2.54
N ARG A 169 -0.05 -16.15 1.44
CA ARG A 169 0.70 -17.38 1.12
C ARG A 169 1.73 -17.73 2.18
N TYR A 170 2.47 -16.76 2.71
CA TYR A 170 3.44 -16.98 3.78
C TYR A 170 2.82 -17.13 5.17
N SER A 171 1.53 -16.84 5.33
CA SER A 171 0.77 -17.16 6.55
C SER A 171 0.29 -18.61 6.58
N LEU A 172 0.09 -19.23 5.42
CA LEU A 172 -0.36 -20.61 5.29
C LEU A 172 0.75 -21.60 5.67
N GLN A 173 0.36 -22.62 6.45
CA GLN A 173 1.27 -23.61 7.01
C GLN A 173 2.19 -24.29 5.97
N PRO A 174 1.72 -24.80 4.81
CA PRO A 174 2.59 -25.52 3.88
C PRO A 174 3.74 -24.67 3.32
N THR A 175 3.46 -23.41 2.97
CA THR A 175 4.49 -22.47 2.51
C THR A 175 5.45 -22.10 3.63
N ARG A 176 4.90 -21.84 4.82
CA ARG A 176 5.66 -21.38 5.98
C ARG A 176 6.66 -22.46 6.43
N GLU A 177 6.21 -23.71 6.53
CA GLU A 177 7.09 -24.83 6.86
C GLU A 177 8.18 -25.03 5.81
N ALA A 178 7.81 -25.01 4.53
CA ALA A 178 8.76 -25.27 3.45
C ALA A 178 9.80 -24.15 3.24
N VAL A 179 9.41 -22.88 3.39
CA VAL A 179 10.27 -21.73 3.03
C VAL A 179 10.91 -21.06 4.24
N THR A 180 10.20 -20.98 5.37
CA THR A 180 10.66 -20.23 6.55
C THR A 180 10.88 -21.11 7.77
N GLY A 181 10.86 -22.45 7.61
CA GLY A 181 11.00 -23.40 8.72
C GLY A 181 9.88 -23.27 9.76
N GLY A 182 8.69 -22.85 9.34
CA GLY A 182 7.54 -22.67 10.22
C GLY A 182 7.44 -21.27 10.85
N SER A 183 8.38 -20.36 10.60
CA SER A 183 8.39 -19.01 11.17
C SER A 183 7.35 -18.08 10.56
N PHE A 184 6.59 -17.38 11.41
CA PHE A 184 5.64 -16.33 11.01
C PHE A 184 6.30 -14.98 10.70
N ALA A 185 7.61 -14.83 10.89
CA ALA A 185 8.29 -13.54 10.81
C ALA A 185 8.09 -12.85 9.44
N VAL A 186 8.17 -13.59 8.33
CA VAL A 186 7.90 -13.04 6.98
C VAL A 186 6.47 -12.50 6.87
N ALA A 187 5.48 -13.25 7.35
CA ALA A 187 4.08 -12.82 7.32
C ALA A 187 3.84 -11.57 8.18
N TYR A 188 4.46 -11.49 9.37
CA TYR A 188 4.37 -10.31 10.22
C TYR A 188 5.05 -9.08 9.62
N ILE A 189 6.23 -9.24 9.01
CA ILE A 189 6.92 -8.14 8.33
C ILE A 189 6.06 -7.61 7.17
N LEU A 190 5.54 -8.51 6.32
CA LEU A 190 4.63 -8.13 5.23
C LEU A 190 3.38 -7.41 5.79
N GLY A 191 2.76 -7.97 6.83
CA GLY A 191 1.62 -7.36 7.51
C GLY A 191 1.92 -5.97 8.08
N ALA A 192 3.11 -5.75 8.64
CA ALA A 192 3.52 -4.47 9.22
C ALA A 192 3.84 -3.41 8.15
N VAL A 193 4.39 -3.81 7.00
CA VAL A 193 4.70 -2.91 5.88
C VAL A 193 3.44 -2.54 5.08
N PHE A 194 2.46 -3.43 4.99
CA PHE A 194 1.29 -3.24 4.14
C PHE A 194 0.49 -1.94 4.38
N PRO A 195 0.21 -1.49 5.63
CA PRO A 195 -0.47 -0.22 5.89
C PRO A 195 0.20 0.99 5.22
N LEU A 196 1.54 1.00 5.14
CA LEU A 196 2.28 2.06 4.48
C LEU A 196 1.96 2.11 2.98
N HIS A 197 1.90 0.96 2.32
CA HIS A 197 1.53 0.86 0.91
C HIS A 197 0.08 1.30 0.66
N VAL A 198 -0.85 0.92 1.53
CA VAL A 198 -2.25 1.34 1.45
C VAL A 198 -2.35 2.87 1.58
N ASN A 199 -1.65 3.46 2.56
CA ASN A 199 -1.64 4.90 2.76
C ASN A 199 -1.06 5.65 1.54
N TRP A 200 0.03 5.17 0.96
CA TRP A 200 0.61 5.74 -0.26
C TRP A 200 -0.33 5.64 -1.46
N PHE A 201 -0.98 4.50 -1.66
CA PHE A 201 -1.96 4.34 -2.73
C PHE A 201 -3.17 5.26 -2.55
N TYR A 202 -3.67 5.38 -1.32
CA TYR A 202 -4.72 6.34 -0.98
C TYR A 202 -4.29 7.78 -1.32
N GLY A 203 -3.06 8.17 -0.97
CA GLY A 203 -2.48 9.45 -1.34
C GLY A 203 -2.44 9.68 -2.86
N CYS A 204 -2.10 8.64 -3.64
CA CYS A 204 -2.12 8.67 -5.09
C CYS A 204 -3.53 8.95 -5.63
N LEU A 205 -4.54 8.21 -5.16
CA LEU A 205 -5.95 8.38 -5.56
C LEU A 205 -6.48 9.77 -5.21
N LYS A 206 -6.22 10.24 -3.98
CA LYS A 206 -6.56 11.60 -3.55
C LYS A 206 -5.92 12.66 -4.46
N GLY A 207 -4.67 12.42 -4.88
CA GLY A 207 -3.96 13.23 -5.85
C GLY A 207 -4.65 13.30 -7.21
N PHE A 208 -5.15 12.18 -7.73
CA PHE A 208 -5.92 12.15 -8.99
C PHE A 208 -7.23 12.89 -8.88
N VAL A 209 -8.00 12.64 -7.84
CA VAL A 209 -9.29 13.31 -7.59
C VAL A 209 -9.08 14.83 -7.51
N ARG A 210 -8.06 15.29 -6.77
CA ARG A 210 -7.74 16.72 -6.64
C ARG A 210 -7.39 17.36 -7.98
N ARG A 211 -6.58 16.69 -8.81
CA ARG A 211 -6.20 17.22 -10.14
C ARG A 211 -7.37 17.23 -11.11
N ALA A 212 -8.19 16.19 -11.12
CA ALA A 212 -9.40 16.13 -11.94
C ALA A 212 -10.39 17.25 -11.56
N ARG A 213 -10.57 17.50 -10.26
CA ARG A 213 -11.41 18.60 -9.77
C ARG A 213 -10.87 19.97 -10.23
N LYS A 214 -9.57 20.24 -10.06
CA LYS A 214 -8.94 21.50 -10.49
C LYS A 214 -9.05 21.70 -12.00
N ALA A 215 -8.84 20.65 -12.79
CA ALA A 215 -9.00 20.71 -14.25
C ALA A 215 -10.44 21.04 -14.66
N ARG A 216 -11.44 20.47 -13.96
CA ARG A 216 -12.85 20.78 -14.18
C ARG A 216 -13.20 22.22 -13.79
N GLU A 217 -12.68 22.72 -12.67
CA GLU A 217 -12.87 24.11 -12.23
C GLU A 217 -12.27 25.11 -13.23
N LEU A 218 -11.08 24.84 -13.76
CA LEU A 218 -10.44 25.67 -14.79
C LEU A 218 -11.25 25.66 -16.09
N ALA A 219 -11.70 24.49 -16.56
CA ALA A 219 -12.54 24.41 -17.76
C ALA A 219 -13.85 25.22 -17.62
N LEU A 220 -14.46 25.21 -16.43
CA LEU A 220 -15.64 26.03 -16.14
C LEU A 220 -15.33 27.53 -16.17
N LYS A 221 -14.20 27.96 -15.59
CA LYS A 221 -13.78 29.37 -15.58
C LYS A 221 -13.45 29.90 -16.98
N GLU A 222 -12.86 29.06 -17.84
CA GLU A 222 -12.50 29.43 -19.21
C GLU A 222 -13.69 29.50 -20.17
N GLY A 223 -14.94 29.37 -19.69
CA GLY A 223 -16.13 29.34 -20.55
C GLY A 223 -16.17 28.12 -21.49
N ARG A 224 -15.20 27.19 -21.37
CA ARG A 224 -15.21 25.88 -22.01
C ARG A 224 -16.22 25.04 -21.27
N GLY A 225 -17.51 25.32 -21.52
CA GLY A 225 -18.62 24.59 -20.95
C GLY A 225 -18.31 23.11 -21.02
N VAL A 226 -18.14 22.48 -19.86
CA VAL A 226 -17.97 21.05 -19.75
C VAL A 226 -19.23 20.49 -20.39
N LYS A 227 -19.14 20.05 -21.65
CA LYS A 227 -20.19 19.24 -22.29
C LYS A 227 -20.30 18.05 -21.37
N LYS A 228 -21.22 18.11 -20.38
CA LYS A 228 -21.74 16.91 -19.74
C LYS A 228 -22.00 15.99 -20.91
N PRO A 229 -21.40 14.79 -20.98
CA PRO A 229 -21.76 13.85 -22.02
C PRO A 229 -23.28 13.77 -21.93
N ARG A 230 -23.95 14.37 -22.91
CA ARG A 230 -25.39 14.30 -23.04
C ARG A 230 -25.53 12.88 -23.51
N ILE A 231 -25.57 11.96 -22.54
CA ILE A 231 -25.99 10.60 -22.75
C ILE A 231 -27.46 10.79 -23.13
N ILE A 232 -27.69 11.11 -24.42
CA ILE A 232 -28.97 10.97 -25.10
C ILE A 232 -29.12 9.47 -25.26
N VAL A 233 -29.24 8.80 -24.14
CA VAL A 233 -29.88 7.52 -24.11
C VAL A 233 -31.34 7.89 -24.28
N SER A 234 -31.81 7.74 -25.51
CA SER A 234 -33.23 7.72 -25.79
C SER A 234 -33.85 6.76 -24.78
N ARG A 235 -34.70 7.29 -23.88
CA ARG A 235 -35.39 6.52 -22.83
C ARG A 235 -35.99 5.19 -23.34
N PRO A 236 -36.45 5.06 -24.61
CA PRO A 236 -36.88 3.77 -25.16
C PRO A 236 -35.76 2.72 -25.28
N ALA A 237 -34.56 3.10 -25.71
CA ALA A 237 -33.46 2.17 -25.94
C ALA A 237 -32.88 1.61 -24.63
N LEU A 238 -32.79 2.44 -23.57
CA LEU A 238 -32.40 1.95 -22.25
C LEU A 238 -33.44 1.03 -21.65
N ARG A 239 -34.73 1.36 -21.77
CA ARG A 239 -35.81 0.51 -21.27
C ARG A 239 -35.81 -0.84 -21.97
N ARG A 240 -35.59 -0.88 -23.29
CA ARG A 240 -35.53 -2.13 -24.05
C ARG A 240 -34.31 -2.97 -23.67
N ARG A 241 -33.16 -2.34 -23.42
CA ARG A 241 -31.92 -3.02 -22.99
C ARG A 241 -31.94 -3.47 -21.53
N LEU A 242 -32.62 -2.72 -20.65
CA LEU A 242 -32.84 -3.12 -19.25
C LEU A 242 -33.84 -4.28 -19.15
N ARG A 243 -34.92 -4.27 -19.95
CA ARG A 243 -35.85 -5.41 -20.03
C ARG A 243 -35.16 -6.69 -20.50
N SER A 244 -34.34 -6.62 -21.54
CA SER A 244 -33.63 -7.81 -22.02
C SER A 244 -32.55 -8.32 -21.06
N LEU A 245 -31.97 -7.44 -20.24
CA LEU A 245 -31.05 -7.84 -19.16
C LEU A 245 -31.80 -8.47 -17.99
N ASP A 246 -32.98 -7.96 -17.62
CA ASP A 246 -33.83 -8.57 -16.59
C ASP A 246 -34.37 -9.93 -17.03
N GLU A 247 -34.78 -10.08 -18.30
CA GLU A 247 -35.22 -11.36 -18.86
C GLU A 247 -34.08 -12.40 -18.87
N ARG A 248 -32.86 -12.01 -19.29
CA ARG A 248 -31.69 -12.90 -19.24
C ARG A 248 -31.29 -13.26 -17.81
N ARG A 249 -31.41 -12.31 -16.88
CA ARG A 249 -31.15 -12.55 -15.45
C ARG A 249 -32.19 -13.46 -14.84
N GLN A 250 -33.47 -13.29 -15.17
CA GLN A 250 -34.55 -14.15 -14.72
C GLN A 250 -34.42 -15.56 -15.31
N ALA A 251 -34.06 -15.70 -16.59
CA ALA A 251 -33.79 -17.00 -17.21
C ALA A 251 -32.57 -17.71 -16.58
N ALA A 252 -31.49 -16.97 -16.31
CA ALA A 252 -30.31 -17.52 -15.63
C ALA A 252 -30.61 -17.92 -14.18
N LEU A 253 -31.43 -17.13 -13.47
CA LEU A 253 -31.90 -17.49 -12.13
C LEU A 253 -32.81 -18.70 -12.18
N ALA A 254 -33.73 -18.80 -13.15
CA ALA A 254 -34.61 -19.97 -13.33
C ALA A 254 -33.82 -21.25 -13.63
N GLN A 255 -32.79 -21.17 -14.48
CA GLN A 255 -31.85 -22.28 -14.70
C GLN A 255 -31.07 -22.65 -13.44
N LEU A 256 -30.60 -21.66 -12.67
CA LEU A 256 -29.98 -21.89 -11.35
C LEU A 256 -30.95 -22.48 -10.32
N TYR A 257 -32.24 -22.15 -10.40
CA TYR A 257 -33.30 -22.71 -9.55
C TYR A 257 -33.58 -24.17 -9.90
N LEU A 258 -33.62 -24.51 -11.19
CA LEU A 258 -33.80 -25.88 -11.68
C LEU A 258 -32.58 -26.76 -11.35
N LEU A 259 -31.37 -26.24 -11.48
CA LEU A 259 -30.12 -26.95 -11.13
C LEU A 259 -29.92 -27.15 -9.62
N ARG A 260 -30.69 -26.45 -8.77
CA ARG A 260 -30.51 -26.42 -7.31
C ARG A 260 -31.74 -26.91 -6.55
N GLY A 261 -32.45 -27.88 -7.12
CA GLY A 261 -33.65 -28.52 -6.57
C GLY A 261 -33.53 -29.18 -5.19
N GLY A 262 -32.34 -29.21 -4.57
CA GLY A 262 -32.12 -29.71 -3.20
C GLY A 262 -31.90 -28.63 -2.12
N SER A 263 -32.28 -27.36 -2.35
CA SER A 263 -31.87 -26.24 -1.47
C SER A 263 -32.96 -25.33 -0.90
N MET A 264 -34.24 -25.54 -1.21
CA MET A 264 -35.33 -24.69 -0.68
C MET A 264 -35.41 -24.72 0.86
N GLN A 265 -35.15 -25.88 1.47
CA GLN A 265 -35.14 -26.04 2.93
C GLN A 265 -33.99 -25.24 3.58
N ARG A 266 -32.78 -25.30 3.01
CA ARG A 266 -31.60 -24.57 3.50
C ARG A 266 -31.71 -23.05 3.30
N ILE A 267 -32.42 -22.59 2.27
CA ILE A 267 -32.69 -21.15 2.06
C ILE A 267 -33.69 -20.63 3.09
N GLY A 268 -34.70 -21.44 3.46
CA GLY A 268 -35.62 -21.14 4.56
C GLY A 268 -34.88 -20.94 5.88
N GLU A 269 -34.04 -21.91 6.25
CA GLU A 269 -33.21 -21.84 7.46
C GLU A 269 -32.21 -20.67 7.45
N TYR A 270 -31.63 -20.34 6.29
CA TYR A 270 -30.75 -19.18 6.16
C TYR A 270 -31.51 -17.87 6.32
N ARG A 271 -32.70 -17.73 5.71
CA ARG A 271 -33.55 -16.55 5.89
C ARG A 271 -33.98 -16.37 7.34
N GLN A 272 -34.31 -17.46 8.03
CA GLN A 272 -34.65 -17.44 9.44
C GLN A 272 -33.47 -16.96 10.30
N ARG A 273 -32.27 -17.53 10.10
CA ARG A 273 -31.04 -17.10 10.80
C ARG A 273 -30.67 -15.63 10.56
N VAL A 274 -30.82 -15.14 9.32
CA VAL A 274 -30.58 -13.73 8.98
C VAL A 274 -31.63 -12.82 9.64
N GLY A 275 -32.88 -13.27 9.73
CA GLY A 275 -33.95 -12.56 10.44
C GLY A 275 -33.64 -12.39 11.93
N GLU A 276 -33.25 -13.48 12.59
CA GLU A 276 -32.85 -13.49 14.00
C GLU A 276 -31.64 -12.60 14.29
N TYR A 277 -30.64 -12.62 13.41
CA TYR A 277 -29.47 -11.76 13.54
C TYR A 277 -29.83 -10.27 13.42
N ARG A 278 -30.70 -9.92 12.45
CA ARG A 278 -31.20 -8.54 12.31
C ARG A 278 -32.00 -8.08 13.51
N GLN A 279 -32.78 -8.97 14.12
CA GLN A 279 -33.53 -8.65 15.33
C GLN A 279 -32.59 -8.38 16.49
N ARG A 280 -31.61 -9.26 16.74
CA ARG A 280 -30.56 -9.06 17.76
C ARG A 280 -29.80 -7.74 17.59
N MET A 281 -29.47 -7.37 16.35
CA MET A 281 -28.80 -6.09 16.07
C MET A 281 -29.70 -4.88 16.33
N ARG A 282 -31.01 -4.98 16.08
CA ARG A 282 -31.97 -3.91 16.41
C ARG A 282 -32.15 -3.76 17.91
N ASP A 283 -32.15 -4.87 18.64
CA ASP A 283 -32.30 -4.87 20.10
C ASP A 283 -31.02 -4.37 20.77
N TYR A 284 -29.85 -4.79 20.30
CA TYR A 284 -28.56 -4.24 20.71
C TYR A 284 -28.48 -2.73 20.45
N ARG A 285 -28.89 -2.26 19.26
CA ARG A 285 -28.90 -0.83 18.94
C ARG A 285 -29.87 -0.06 19.83
N ARG A 286 -31.04 -0.62 20.16
CA ARG A 286 -31.99 0.00 21.12
C ARG A 286 -31.43 0.04 22.54
N ALA A 287 -30.74 -1.01 22.99
CA ALA A 287 -30.08 -1.03 24.30
C ALA A 287 -28.93 -0.02 24.38
N VAL A 288 -28.12 0.09 23.32
CA VAL A 288 -27.00 1.04 23.26
C VAL A 288 -27.52 2.48 23.14
N VAL A 289 -28.50 2.75 22.26
CA VAL A 289 -29.09 4.08 22.11
C VAL A 289 -29.89 4.50 23.35
N GLY A 290 -30.55 3.56 24.02
CA GLY A 290 -31.21 3.81 25.31
C GLY A 290 -30.22 4.22 26.39
N ARG A 291 -29.06 3.56 26.48
CA ARG A 291 -27.97 3.96 27.41
C ARG A 291 -27.23 5.24 27.00
N LEU A 292 -27.35 5.66 25.74
CA LEU A 292 -26.71 6.89 25.24
C LEU A 292 -27.49 8.17 25.63
N ASN A 293 -28.72 8.04 26.13
CA ASN A 293 -29.46 9.14 26.75
C ASN A 293 -29.06 9.37 28.22
N ASP A 294 -28.38 8.42 28.86
CA ASP A 294 -27.77 8.57 30.21
C ASP A 294 -26.28 8.95 30.12
N ARG A 295 -25.85 9.63 29.04
CA ARG A 295 -24.48 10.11 28.97
C ARG A 295 -24.25 11.13 30.10
N PRO A 296 -23.21 10.96 30.94
CA PRO A 296 -22.82 11.98 31.88
C PRO A 296 -22.58 13.27 31.10
N THR A 297 -23.07 14.39 31.63
CA THR A 297 -22.85 15.70 31.03
C THR A 297 -21.35 15.92 30.84
N ARG A 298 -21.00 16.76 29.86
CA ARG A 298 -19.61 17.02 29.48
C ARG A 298 -18.76 17.35 30.72
N GLU A 299 -19.33 18.04 31.69
CA GLU A 299 -18.72 18.43 32.95
C GLU A 299 -18.34 17.21 33.83
N ALA A 300 -19.24 16.24 33.98
CA ALA A 300 -18.98 15.00 34.74
C ALA A 300 -17.86 14.16 34.09
N LEU A 301 -17.71 14.26 32.77
CA LEU A 301 -16.63 13.60 32.03
C LEU A 301 -15.27 14.31 32.22
N PHE A 302 -15.25 15.62 32.45
CA PHE A 302 -14.02 16.37 32.77
C PHE A 302 -13.57 16.15 34.23
N GLU A 303 -14.51 16.03 35.16
CA GLU A 303 -14.23 15.68 36.55
C GLU A 303 -13.65 14.27 36.68
N TRP A 304 -14.24 13.29 35.98
CA TRP A 304 -13.79 11.90 36.02
C TRP A 304 -12.37 11.69 35.46
N VAL A 305 -11.96 12.50 34.48
CA VAL A 305 -10.61 12.44 33.88
C VAL A 305 -9.60 13.31 34.66
N GLY A 306 -10.02 13.97 35.75
CA GLY A 306 -9.14 14.81 36.56
C GLY A 306 -8.67 16.09 35.85
N LEU A 307 -9.40 16.51 34.80
CA LEU A 307 -9.13 17.71 34.00
C LEU A 307 -10.10 18.85 34.34
N GLY A 308 -10.64 18.84 35.56
CA GLY A 308 -11.49 19.91 36.08
C GLY A 308 -10.80 21.25 35.95
N SER A 309 -11.52 22.25 35.43
CA SER A 309 -11.06 23.60 35.20
C SER A 309 -10.39 24.16 36.45
N GLY A 310 -9.06 24.22 36.44
CA GLY A 310 -8.25 24.78 37.51
C GLY A 310 -8.69 26.21 37.79
N GLU A 311 -9.49 26.37 38.84
CA GLU A 311 -9.84 27.66 39.41
C GLU A 311 -8.53 28.29 39.88
N THR A 312 -8.18 29.41 39.25
CA THR A 312 -6.95 30.15 39.48
C THR A 312 -7.03 30.78 40.87
N ARG A 313 -6.55 30.05 41.87
CA ARG A 313 -6.41 30.53 43.24
C ARG A 313 -5.39 31.67 43.27
N THR A 314 -5.87 32.90 43.29
CA THR A 314 -5.09 34.10 43.52
C THR A 314 -4.47 34.04 44.91
N ARG A 315 -3.13 33.95 44.97
CA ARG A 315 -2.36 34.07 46.22
C ARG A 315 -2.30 35.54 46.62
N THR A 316 -2.84 35.86 47.79
CA THR A 316 -2.57 37.08 48.55
C THR A 316 -1.11 37.09 49.03
N PRO A 317 -0.40 38.24 48.99
CA PRO A 317 0.96 38.34 49.52
C PRO A 317 0.93 38.49 51.04
N ALA A 318 1.76 37.71 51.74
CA ALA A 318 1.98 37.83 53.17
C ALA A 318 2.93 39.01 53.45
N THR A 319 2.50 39.85 54.40
CA THR A 319 3.26 40.95 54.98
C THR A 319 4.39 40.45 55.87
N ALA A 320 5.52 41.16 55.79
CA ALA A 320 6.71 41.01 56.60
C ALA A 320 6.46 41.34 58.08
N TYR A 321 7.10 40.58 58.97
CA TYR A 321 7.69 41.01 60.25
C TYR A 321 8.87 40.10 60.59
#